data_AF-A0A6I4SRS7-F1
#
_entry.id   AF-A0A6I4SRS7-F1
#
_cell.length_a   1.000
_cell.length_b   1.000
_cell.length_c   1.000
_cell.angle_alpha   90.00
_cell.angle_beta   90.00
_cell.angle_gamma   90.00
#
_symmetry.space_group_name_H-M   'P 1'
#
loop_
_entity.id
_entity.type
_entity.pdbx_description
1 polymer ?
#
loop_
_entity_poly.entity_id
_entity_poly.type
_entity_poly.pdbx_seq_one_letter_code
_entity_poly.pdbx_strand_id
1 'polypeptide(L)'
;MIAETLGFLAEHLNRELRRESGSDLQSVYLATPPTAEQPEGLYLSLVQLQREASISNMAAPVRGGGPRAPAQPSLHLKLMIMVSAHYQDYTKSLAALEGAIAQFTAHPRMSRETSSDLPSGLDRLSFEWQDLAVTEMSALWSSLGRDQVPCALYLVRGLEVGQGSIDSMIPTIRSAEPE
;
A
#
# COMPACT_ATOMS: atom_id res chain seq x y z
N MET A 1 7.83 5.68 -2.33
CA MET A 1 6.49 5.16 -2.69
C MET A 1 5.95 4.09 -1.73
N ILE A 2 6.39 2.82 -1.74
CA ILE A 2 5.74 1.76 -0.91
C ILE A 2 5.77 2.11 0.59
N ALA A 3 6.95 2.46 1.13
CA ALA A 3 7.10 2.82 2.54
C ALA A 3 6.26 4.05 2.93
N GLU A 4 6.25 5.08 2.08
CA GLU A 4 5.42 6.28 2.29
C GLU A 4 3.93 5.97 2.29
N THR A 5 3.46 5.10 1.39
CA THR A 5 2.06 4.66 1.37
C THR A 5 1.70 3.95 2.66
N LEU A 6 2.50 2.98 3.09
CA LEU A 6 2.21 2.23 4.31
C LEU A 6 2.31 3.10 5.57
N GLY A 7 3.27 4.04 5.61
CA GLY A 7 3.39 5.03 6.68
C GLY A 7 2.15 5.91 6.77
N PHE A 8 1.71 6.46 5.63
CA PHE A 8 0.47 7.23 5.54
C PHE A 8 -0.75 6.43 6.03
N LEU A 9 -0.88 5.16 5.66
CA LEU A 9 -1.99 4.32 6.12
C LEU A 9 -1.95 4.07 7.63
N ALA A 10 -0.76 3.80 8.19
CA ALA A 10 -0.60 3.60 9.63
C ALA A 10 -0.94 4.89 10.41
N GLU A 11 -0.47 6.04 9.94
CA GLU A 11 -0.78 7.35 10.54
C GLU A 11 -2.26 7.70 10.41
N HIS A 12 -2.87 7.44 9.25
CA HIS A 12 -4.29 7.63 9.01
C HIS A 12 -5.12 6.81 10.00
N LEU A 13 -4.87 5.50 10.10
CA LEU A 13 -5.57 4.63 11.05
C LEU A 13 -5.36 5.09 12.49
N ASN A 14 -4.12 5.44 12.88
CA ASN A 14 -3.83 5.99 14.20
C ASN A 14 -4.72 7.19 14.53
N ARG A 15 -4.79 8.17 13.63
CA ARG A 15 -5.54 9.40 13.84
C ARG A 15 -7.05 9.12 13.96
N GLU A 16 -7.62 8.32 13.07
CA GLU A 16 -9.06 8.06 13.07
C GLU A 16 -9.48 7.23 14.29
N LEU A 17 -8.72 6.19 14.66
CA LEU A 17 -9.02 5.37 15.84
C LEU A 17 -8.90 6.15 17.15
N ARG A 18 -7.92 7.07 17.24
CA ARG A 18 -7.81 7.98 18.39
C ARG A 18 -9.02 8.92 18.49
N ARG A 19 -9.56 9.37 17.36
CA ARG A 19 -10.74 10.24 17.31
C ARG A 19 -12.00 9.50 17.81
N GLU A 20 -12.15 8.24 17.46
CA GLU A 20 -13.32 7.43 17.82
C GLU A 20 -13.27 6.93 19.27
N SER A 21 -12.11 6.42 19.70
CA SER A 21 -11.96 5.77 21.01
C SER A 21 -11.62 6.75 22.14
N GLY A 22 -11.18 7.98 21.82
CA GLY A 22 -10.75 8.98 22.81
C GLY A 22 -9.56 8.54 23.69
N SER A 23 -8.97 7.39 23.40
CA SER A 23 -7.95 6.73 24.19
C SER A 23 -6.63 6.72 23.44
N ASP A 24 -5.57 7.20 24.10
CA ASP A 24 -4.20 7.22 23.57
C ASP A 24 -3.58 5.80 23.52
N LEU A 25 -4.33 4.78 23.97
CA LEU A 25 -3.87 3.39 24.11
C LEU A 25 -3.95 2.57 22.82
N GLN A 26 -4.63 3.05 21.78
CA GLN A 26 -4.65 2.39 20.47
C GLN A 26 -3.51 2.95 19.62
N SER A 27 -2.42 2.18 19.56
CA SER A 27 -1.29 2.47 18.67
C SER A 27 -1.31 1.53 17.47
N VAL A 28 -1.19 2.10 16.28
CA VAL A 28 -0.99 1.38 15.01
C VAL A 28 0.48 1.45 14.65
N TYR A 29 1.14 0.30 14.55
CA TYR A 29 2.54 0.16 14.22
C TYR A 29 2.71 -0.32 12.78
N LEU A 30 3.54 0.37 11.99
CA LEU A 30 4.01 -0.15 10.71
C LEU A 30 5.19 -1.11 10.98
N ALA A 31 4.90 -2.41 11.04
CA ALA A 31 5.89 -3.43 11.38
C ALA A 31 5.48 -4.79 10.82
N THR A 32 6.35 -5.80 10.98
CA THR A 32 5.96 -7.20 10.79
C THR A 32 4.83 -7.59 11.75
N PRO A 33 4.04 -8.62 11.43
CA PRO A 33 2.98 -9.10 12.33
C PRO A 33 3.53 -9.39 13.72
N PRO A 34 2.77 -9.18 14.80
CA PRO A 34 3.31 -9.11 16.15
C PRO A 34 3.85 -10.45 16.67
N THR A 35 4.84 -10.40 17.55
CA THR A 35 5.24 -11.50 18.46
C THR A 35 4.83 -11.18 19.88
N ALA A 36 4.85 -12.18 20.77
CA ALA A 36 4.42 -12.06 22.16
C ALA A 36 5.16 -10.99 23.00
N GLU A 37 6.37 -10.57 22.59
CA GLU A 37 7.18 -9.58 23.31
C GLU A 37 6.93 -8.13 22.84
N GLN A 38 6.15 -7.93 21.78
CA GLN A 38 5.89 -6.61 21.22
C GLN A 38 4.78 -5.87 22.00
N PRO A 39 4.75 -4.53 22.00
CA PRO A 39 3.75 -3.77 22.73
C PRO A 39 2.34 -4.03 22.21
N GLU A 40 1.34 -3.86 23.08
CA GLU A 40 -0.06 -3.95 22.67
C GLU A 40 -0.39 -2.91 21.59
N GLY A 41 -1.14 -3.32 20.57
CA GLY A 41 -1.58 -2.43 19.50
C GLY A 41 -2.06 -3.15 18.25
N LEU A 42 -2.35 -2.34 17.24
CA LEU A 42 -2.58 -2.81 15.88
C LEU A 42 -1.26 -2.79 15.11
N TYR A 43 -1.06 -3.78 14.25
CA TYR A 43 0.13 -3.93 13.43
C TYR A 43 -0.30 -3.95 11.97
N LEU A 44 0.13 -2.95 11.21
CA LEU A 44 -0.01 -2.88 9.77
C LEU A 44 1.23 -3.46 9.12
N SER A 45 1.06 -4.58 8.42
CA SER A 45 2.15 -5.33 7.79
C SER A 45 1.91 -5.50 6.30
N LEU A 46 2.96 -5.35 5.49
CA LEU A 46 2.93 -5.79 4.09
C LEU A 46 3.21 -7.30 4.05
N VAL A 47 2.24 -8.08 3.55
CA VAL A 47 2.38 -9.55 3.46
C VAL A 47 2.68 -10.03 2.05
N GLN A 48 2.24 -9.31 1.03
CA GLN A 48 2.53 -9.66 -0.36
C GLN A 48 2.60 -8.43 -1.26
N LEU A 49 3.48 -8.51 -2.26
CA LEU A 49 3.61 -7.53 -3.33
C LEU A 49 3.36 -8.21 -4.68
N GLN A 50 2.45 -7.68 -5.47
CA GLN A 50 2.16 -8.18 -6.82
C GLN A 50 2.24 -7.04 -7.84
N ARG A 51 2.74 -7.35 -9.03
CA ARG A 51 2.62 -6.45 -10.19
C ARG A 51 1.19 -6.54 -10.74
N GLU A 52 0.60 -5.39 -11.00
CA GLU A 52 -0.67 -5.30 -11.72
C GLU A 52 -0.38 -5.21 -13.22
N ALA A 53 -1.05 -6.04 -14.01
CA ALA A 53 -0.93 -6.01 -15.46
C ALA A 53 -1.76 -4.84 -16.01
N SER A 54 -1.09 -3.77 -16.41
CA SER A 54 -1.77 -2.64 -17.07
C SER A 54 -1.86 -2.85 -18.57
N ILE A 55 -3.06 -2.70 -19.13
CA ILE A 55 -3.35 -2.78 -20.58
C ILE A 55 -2.51 -1.75 -21.37
N SER A 56 -2.06 -0.67 -20.73
CA SER A 56 -1.24 0.39 -21.33
C SER A 56 0.20 -0.01 -21.71
N ASN A 57 0.65 -1.23 -21.39
CA ASN A 57 1.95 -1.71 -21.88
C ASN A 57 1.91 -2.08 -23.38
N MET A 58 0.74 -2.05 -24.01
CA MET A 58 0.55 -2.08 -25.46
C MET A 58 0.37 -0.65 -25.97
N ALA A 59 1.46 0.12 -26.06
CA ALA A 59 1.44 1.32 -26.90
C ALA A 59 1.20 0.87 -28.35
N ALA A 60 -0.03 1.03 -28.85
CA ALA A 60 -0.29 0.95 -30.27
C ALA A 60 0.52 2.06 -30.97
N PRO A 61 1.24 1.77 -32.07
CA PRO A 61 1.94 2.80 -32.81
C PRO A 61 0.90 3.71 -33.47
N VAL A 62 0.64 4.88 -32.87
CA VAL A 62 -0.09 5.95 -33.54
C VAL A 62 0.82 6.49 -34.64
N ARG A 63 0.38 6.32 -35.90
CA ARG A 63 1.03 6.86 -37.09
C ARG A 63 0.95 8.40 -37.08
N GLY A 64 1.99 9.06 -36.60
CA GLY A 64 2.13 10.52 -36.68
C GLY A 64 3.58 10.94 -36.45
N GLY A 65 4.25 11.39 -37.52
CA GLY A 65 5.71 11.57 -37.59
C GLY A 65 6.25 12.75 -36.79
N GLY A 66 6.69 12.48 -35.56
CA GLY A 66 7.61 13.33 -34.80
C GLY A 66 8.39 12.48 -33.79
N PRO A 67 9.66 12.80 -33.47
CA PRO A 67 10.41 12.06 -32.46
C PRO A 67 9.80 12.33 -31.08
N ARG A 68 9.03 11.36 -30.56
CA ARG A 68 8.58 11.37 -29.18
C ARG A 68 9.43 10.37 -28.40
N ALA A 69 10.00 10.83 -27.28
CA ALA A 69 10.66 9.95 -26.33
C ALA A 69 9.69 8.80 -25.95
N PRO A 70 10.16 7.55 -25.90
CA PRO A 70 9.30 6.43 -25.53
C PRO A 70 8.67 6.72 -24.16
N ALA A 71 7.34 6.62 -24.08
CA ALA A 71 6.65 6.69 -22.80
C ALA A 71 7.19 5.55 -21.93
N GLN A 72 7.84 5.89 -20.82
CA GLN A 72 8.41 4.89 -19.93
C GLN A 72 7.27 4.08 -19.31
N PRO A 73 7.35 2.74 -19.29
CA PRO A 73 6.30 1.92 -18.71
C PRO A 73 6.23 2.14 -17.20
N SER A 74 5.08 2.57 -16.69
CA SER A 74 4.80 2.65 -15.26
C SER A 74 4.61 1.24 -14.68
N LEU A 75 5.25 0.96 -13.55
CA LEU A 75 5.04 -0.29 -12.81
C LEU A 75 3.90 -0.11 -11.82
N HIS A 76 2.74 -0.70 -12.13
CA HIS A 76 1.61 -0.70 -11.22
C HIS A 76 1.75 -1.83 -10.21
N LEU A 77 1.51 -1.50 -8.94
CA LEU A 77 1.67 -2.42 -7.81
C LEU A 77 0.34 -2.61 -7.08
N LYS A 78 0.11 -3.85 -6.69
CA LYS A 78 -0.94 -4.26 -5.78
C LYS A 78 -0.28 -4.80 -4.51
N LEU A 79 -0.56 -4.16 -3.39
CA LEU A 79 -0.06 -4.56 -2.08
C LEU A 79 -1.14 -5.40 -1.39
N MET A 80 -0.78 -6.51 -0.76
CA MET A 80 -1.62 -7.15 0.24
C MET A 80 -1.09 -6.76 1.61
N ILE A 81 -1.89 -6.01 2.36
CA ILE A 81 -1.59 -5.61 3.73
C ILE A 81 -2.40 -6.46 4.70
N MET A 82 -1.84 -6.67 5.88
CA MET A 82 -2.51 -7.32 7.00
C MET A 82 -2.56 -6.35 8.17
N VAL A 83 -3.74 -6.16 8.73
CA VAL A 83 -3.94 -5.47 10.01
C VAL A 83 -4.16 -6.54 11.06
N SER A 84 -3.25 -6.63 12.03
CA SER A 84 -3.29 -7.63 13.09
C SER A 84 -3.41 -6.96 14.46
N ALA A 85 -4.26 -7.49 15.33
CA ALA A 85 -4.52 -6.94 16.65
C ALA A 85 -3.84 -7.78 17.73
N HIS A 86 -2.90 -7.15 18.44
CA HIS A 86 -2.15 -7.77 19.51
C HIS A 86 -2.44 -7.06 20.82
N TYR A 87 -3.34 -7.64 21.60
CA TYR A 87 -3.60 -7.24 22.98
C TYR A 87 -3.71 -8.51 23.83
N GLN A 88 -3.38 -8.41 25.10
CA GLN A 88 -3.53 -9.51 26.05
C GLN A 88 -5.01 -9.90 26.21
N ASP A 89 -5.90 -8.90 26.16
CA ASP A 89 -7.34 -9.11 26.13
C ASP A 89 -7.83 -9.32 24.68
N TYR A 90 -8.39 -10.49 24.43
CA TYR A 90 -8.91 -10.87 23.12
C TYR A 90 -10.09 -9.99 22.68
N THR A 91 -11.00 -9.63 23.60
CA THR A 91 -12.14 -8.74 23.29
C THR A 91 -11.63 -7.34 22.92
N LYS A 92 -10.59 -6.85 23.60
CA LYS A 92 -9.92 -5.59 23.22
C LYS A 92 -9.27 -5.69 21.84
N SER A 93 -8.68 -6.85 21.50
CA SER A 93 -8.13 -7.11 20.16
C SER A 93 -9.21 -7.06 19.08
N LEU A 94 -10.37 -7.67 19.32
CA LEU A 94 -11.50 -7.63 18.39
C LEU A 94 -12.05 -6.22 18.19
N ALA A 95 -12.24 -5.47 19.28
CA ALA A 95 -12.74 -4.09 19.21
C ALA A 95 -11.77 -3.16 18.45
N ALA A 96 -10.46 -3.31 18.67
CA ALA A 96 -9.47 -2.56 17.92
C ALA A 96 -9.46 -2.93 16.44
N LEU A 97 -9.59 -4.22 16.12
CA LEU A 97 -9.66 -4.70 14.74
C LEU A 97 -10.94 -4.21 14.04
N GLU A 98 -12.09 -4.23 14.72
CA GLU A 98 -13.35 -3.70 14.22
C GLU A 98 -13.24 -2.22 13.84
N GLY A 99 -12.61 -1.41 14.69
CA GLY A 99 -12.34 0.00 14.38
C GLY A 99 -11.53 0.14 13.09
N ALA A 100 -10.46 -0.64 12.92
CA ALA A 100 -9.66 -0.60 11.69
C ALA A 100 -10.47 -1.02 10.45
N ILE A 101 -11.31 -2.05 10.59
CA ILE A 101 -12.20 -2.52 9.51
C ILE A 101 -13.21 -1.44 9.15
N ALA A 102 -13.78 -0.75 10.13
CA ALA A 102 -14.72 0.34 9.93
C ALA A 102 -14.07 1.47 9.11
N GLN A 103 -12.80 1.80 9.38
CA GLN A 103 -12.08 2.83 8.60
C GLN A 103 -11.94 2.47 7.12
N PHE A 104 -11.52 1.24 6.80
CA PHE A 104 -11.40 0.80 5.41
C PHE A 104 -12.75 0.67 4.70
N THR A 105 -13.80 0.34 5.44
CA THR A 105 -15.16 0.21 4.90
C THR A 105 -15.79 1.58 4.65
N ALA A 106 -15.56 2.56 5.53
CA ALA A 106 -16.03 3.93 5.38
C ALA A 106 -15.26 4.69 4.29
N HIS A 107 -13.96 4.40 4.13
CA HIS A 107 -13.07 5.04 3.17
C HIS A 107 -12.46 4.03 2.20
N PRO A 108 -13.26 3.36 1.35
CA PRO A 108 -12.75 2.34 0.43
C PRO A 108 -11.84 2.91 -0.65
N ARG A 109 -11.80 4.24 -0.78
CA ARG A 109 -10.90 4.99 -1.67
C ARG A 109 -10.41 6.24 -0.96
N MET A 110 -9.12 6.51 -1.08
CA MET A 110 -8.51 7.76 -0.62
C MET A 110 -7.92 8.48 -1.83
N SER A 111 -8.26 9.75 -2.02
CA SER A 111 -7.69 10.61 -3.05
C SER A 111 -7.14 11.87 -2.41
N ARG A 112 -6.41 12.69 -3.19
CA ARG A 112 -5.97 14.01 -2.72
C ARG A 112 -7.12 14.92 -2.26
N GLU A 113 -8.32 14.70 -2.78
CA GLU A 113 -9.51 15.48 -2.41
C GLU A 113 -10.05 15.08 -1.03
N THR A 114 -9.99 13.79 -0.68
CA THR A 114 -10.51 13.26 0.58
C THR A 114 -9.43 13.12 1.66
N SER A 115 -8.16 13.16 1.28
CA SER A 115 -7.02 13.03 2.16
C SER A 115 -5.89 13.91 1.65
N SER A 116 -5.80 15.12 2.18
CA SER A 116 -4.75 16.10 1.82
C SER A 116 -3.34 15.57 2.04
N ASP A 117 -3.19 14.65 2.99
CA ASP A 117 -1.91 14.11 3.44
C ASP A 117 -1.42 12.95 2.56
N LEU A 118 -2.12 12.66 1.46
CA LEU A 118 -1.75 11.59 0.54
C LEU A 118 -0.36 11.86 -0.07
N PRO A 119 0.59 10.90 0.03
CA PRO A 119 1.97 11.08 -0.43
C PRO A 119 2.08 11.63 -1.86
N SER A 120 3.09 12.47 -2.11
CA SER A 120 3.38 13.02 -3.44
C SER A 120 3.61 11.88 -4.45
N GLY A 121 2.95 11.93 -5.61
CA GLY A 121 3.05 10.89 -6.64
C GLY A 121 1.98 9.79 -6.54
N LEU A 122 1.09 9.83 -5.54
CA LEU A 122 -0.15 9.04 -5.53
C LEU A 122 -1.34 9.95 -5.88
N ASP A 123 -2.19 9.51 -6.79
CA ASP A 123 -3.43 10.22 -7.12
C ASP A 123 -4.61 9.69 -6.31
N ARG A 124 -4.70 8.36 -6.24
CA ARG A 124 -5.77 7.66 -5.53
C ARG A 124 -5.31 6.28 -5.08
N LEU A 125 -5.69 5.90 -3.87
CA LEU A 125 -5.62 4.54 -3.35
C LEU A 125 -7.02 3.92 -3.28
N SER A 126 -7.10 2.61 -3.49
CA SER A 126 -8.32 1.84 -3.24
C SER A 126 -8.01 0.63 -2.37
N PHE A 127 -8.94 0.30 -1.49
CA PHE A 127 -8.87 -0.80 -0.55
C PHE A 127 -9.95 -1.82 -0.88
N GLU A 128 -9.58 -3.09 -0.91
CA GLU A 128 -10.45 -4.22 -1.20
C GLU A 128 -10.21 -5.30 -0.14
N TRP A 129 -11.29 -5.82 0.46
CA TRP A 129 -11.20 -6.91 1.42
C TRP A 129 -10.63 -8.17 0.74
N GLN A 130 -9.71 -8.86 1.40
CA GLN A 130 -9.12 -10.10 0.90
C GLN A 130 -9.30 -11.22 1.91
N ASP A 131 -10.01 -12.27 1.52
CA ASP A 131 -10.07 -13.51 2.29
C ASP A 131 -8.95 -14.45 1.84
N LEU A 132 -8.36 -15.17 2.80
CA LEU A 132 -7.48 -16.31 2.53
C LEU A 132 -8.18 -17.58 3.00
N ALA A 133 -7.92 -18.70 2.31
CA ALA A 133 -8.33 -20.00 2.84
C ALA A 133 -7.62 -20.25 4.18
N VAL A 134 -8.25 -21.03 5.07
CA VAL A 134 -7.69 -21.34 6.40
C VAL A 134 -6.27 -21.93 6.30
N THR A 135 -6.02 -22.75 5.28
CA THR A 135 -4.70 -23.34 5.01
C THR A 135 -3.67 -22.31 4.57
N GLU A 136 -4.05 -21.34 3.74
CA GLU A 136 -3.18 -20.25 3.29
C GLU A 136 -2.86 -19.29 4.44
N MET A 137 -3.87 -18.95 5.24
CA MET A 137 -3.69 -18.14 6.46
C MET A 137 -2.74 -18.84 7.43
N SER A 138 -2.95 -20.12 7.72
CA SER A 138 -2.08 -20.91 8.60
C SER A 138 -0.65 -20.99 8.06
N ALA A 139 -0.47 -21.18 6.75
CA ALA A 139 0.84 -21.19 6.11
C ALA A 139 1.52 -19.81 6.19
N LEU A 140 0.76 -18.72 6.02
CA LEU A 140 1.27 -17.36 6.15
C LEU A 140 1.84 -17.12 7.55
N TRP A 141 1.09 -17.41 8.61
CA TRP A 141 1.57 -17.27 9.99
C TRP A 141 2.73 -18.22 10.32
N SER A 142 2.67 -19.46 9.84
CA SER A 142 3.75 -20.45 10.03
C SER A 142 5.05 -20.00 9.36
N SER A 143 4.98 -19.41 8.16
CA SER A 143 6.15 -18.90 7.43
C SER A 143 6.82 -17.72 8.14
N LEU A 144 6.05 -16.96 8.93
CA LEU A 144 6.54 -15.86 9.74
C LEU A 144 7.18 -16.34 11.05
N GLY A 145 6.93 -17.60 11.45
CA GLY A 145 7.35 -18.14 12.74
C GLY A 145 6.65 -17.46 13.92
N ARG A 146 5.39 -17.04 13.74
CA ARG A 146 4.63 -16.26 14.72
C ARG A 146 3.29 -16.92 15.02
N ASP A 147 2.83 -16.72 16.25
CA ASP A 147 1.49 -17.13 16.66
C ASP A 147 0.44 -16.28 15.97
N GLN A 148 -0.63 -16.93 15.53
CA GLN A 148 -1.74 -16.25 14.87
C GLN A 148 -2.53 -15.42 15.89
N VAL A 149 -2.71 -14.14 15.57
CA VAL A 149 -3.60 -13.21 16.28
C VAL A 149 -4.77 -12.82 15.37
N PRO A 150 -5.85 -12.20 15.89
CA PRO A 150 -6.92 -11.67 15.05
C PRO A 150 -6.37 -10.70 14.00
N CYS A 151 -6.72 -10.93 12.73
CA CYS A 151 -6.25 -10.10 11.63
C CYS A 151 -7.26 -10.00 10.49
N ALA A 152 -7.17 -8.91 9.73
CA ALA A 152 -7.88 -8.69 8.48
C ALA A 152 -6.88 -8.36 7.37
N LEU A 153 -7.16 -8.79 6.14
CA LEU A 153 -6.30 -8.56 4.98
C LEU A 153 -7.01 -7.67 3.97
N TYR A 154 -6.23 -6.77 3.37
CA TYR A 154 -6.72 -5.86 2.35
C TYR A 154 -5.75 -5.79 1.18
N LEU A 155 -6.29 -5.69 -0.03
CA LEU A 155 -5.55 -5.30 -1.21
C LEU A 155 -5.55 -3.78 -1.32
N VAL A 156 -4.37 -3.20 -1.48
CA VAL A 156 -4.16 -1.78 -1.77
C VAL A 156 -3.71 -1.64 -3.22
N ARG A 157 -4.43 -0.82 -3.99
CA ARG A 157 -4.11 -0.52 -5.40
C ARG A 157 -3.99 0.98 -5.62
N GLY A 158 -3.45 1.36 -6.78
CA GLY A 158 -3.23 2.76 -7.17
C GLY A 158 -1.80 3.24 -6.92
N LEU A 159 -0.88 2.32 -6.63
CA LEU A 159 0.55 2.64 -6.56
C LEU A 159 1.18 2.46 -7.94
N GLU A 160 1.81 3.53 -8.42
CA GLU A 160 2.62 3.51 -9.63
C GLU A 160 4.06 3.84 -9.28
N VAL A 161 4.99 2.99 -9.70
CA VAL A 161 6.42 3.23 -9.62
C VAL A 161 6.90 3.55 -11.03
N GLY A 162 7.09 4.84 -11.31
CA GLY A 162 7.84 5.28 -12.47
C GLY A 162 9.34 5.12 -12.25
N GLN A 163 10.10 4.82 -13.30
CA GLN A 163 11.54 5.04 -13.25
C GLN A 163 11.77 6.55 -13.25
N GLY A 164 12.09 7.13 -12.09
CA GLY A 164 12.59 8.50 -12.04
C GLY A 164 13.75 8.63 -13.02
N SER A 165 13.69 9.67 -13.85
CA SER A 165 14.63 10.04 -14.90
C SER A 165 16.05 9.47 -14.70
N ILE A 166 16.37 8.39 -15.41
CA ILE A 166 17.73 8.31 -15.96
C ILE A 166 17.73 9.44 -16.98
N ASP A 167 18.31 10.57 -16.58
CA ASP A 167 18.72 11.63 -17.48
C ASP A 167 19.73 11.04 -18.47
N SER A 168 19.23 10.26 -19.43
CA SER A 168 19.92 10.06 -20.68
C SER A 168 19.72 11.36 -21.45
N MET A 169 20.57 12.35 -21.14
CA MET A 169 21.16 13.18 -22.17
C MET A 169 21.65 12.24 -23.26
N ILE A 170 20.77 11.95 -24.22
CA ILE A 170 21.21 11.57 -25.55
C ILE A 170 21.71 12.90 -26.11
N PRO A 171 23.04 13.13 -26.21
CA PRO A 171 23.51 14.30 -26.91
C PRO A 171 22.99 14.13 -28.34
N THR A 172 22.12 15.04 -28.76
CA THR A 172 21.78 15.15 -30.18
C THR A 172 23.09 15.52 -30.85
N ILE A 173 23.76 14.54 -31.47
CA ILE A 173 24.85 14.81 -32.41
C ILE A 173 24.17 15.53 -33.56
N ARG A 174 24.17 16.87 -33.50
CA ARG A 174 24.05 17.71 -34.69
C ARG A 174 25.30 17.43 -35.50
N SER A 175 25.24 16.43 -36.36
CA SER A 175 26.18 16.32 -37.47
C SER A 175 26.02 17.60 -38.28
N ALA A 176 27.12 18.33 -38.39
CA ALA A 176 27.22 19.58 -39.12
C ALA A 176 26.87 19.38 -40.60
N GLU A 177 26.08 20.31 -41.12
CA GLU A 177 25.87 20.59 -42.54
C GLU A 177 27.09 21.37 -43.09
N PRO A 178 27.19 21.67 -44.39
CA PRO A 178 27.44 20.82 -45.58
C PRO A 178 28.80 21.16 -46.26
N GLU A 179 29.19 20.42 -47.31
CA GLU A 179 30.09 20.90 -48.38
C GLU A 179 29.36 20.90 -49.72
#